data_AF-H2KSL3-F1
#
_entry.id   AF-H2KSL3-F1
#
_cell.length_a   1.000
_cell.length_b   1.000
_cell.length_c   1.000
_cell.angle_alpha   90.00
_cell.angle_beta   90.00
_cell.angle_gamma   90.00
#
_symmetry.space_group_name_H-M   'P 1'
#
loop_
_entity.id
_entity.type
_entity.pdbx_description
1 polymer ?
#
loop_
_entity_poly.entity_id
_entity_poly.type
_entity_poly.pdbx_seq_one_letter_code
_entity_poly.pdbx_strand_id
1 'polypeptide(L)'
;MNFGLEHSSVLILSTELQNERLRKLKADYDAELKLLTDEFGEEERYLIEQHTKQLDDLKDIFVALDSTYTAKENEARAEQHSIKDELKNRNLEDKHALRTSLEAKVNKLWTEFKTSLALYTKTTDEKIVFFENLKQKDEKSAAEIEMQMRKLQRINDHIAIVKRRMAKVSKEFEEKNRHLKEEREKLVTHFQNLKTQLTKLRESQHEKLVKLSFESGAAIKKVQGLLDKAEKILKLAEHCRKYETEEEKVTPFYISSLTADEERQVQEALQVEDDEDLAQILRQCAPLEMFWRRFNKVQLDRLATMKEHSMLEQENQQLKSILRQYLDGISVNPQVIENKNSLLVVNGRSNVNRSRMLDDPRIKVIPKPPPKKELITVASGLIVNGKMHVKQQ
;
A
#
# COMPACT_ATOMS: atom_id res chain seq x y z
N MET A 1 -264.37 -12.43 38.97
CA MET A 1 -263.68 -11.14 39.19
C MET A 1 -262.19 -11.36 38.97
N ASN A 2 -261.55 -10.44 38.25
CA ASN A 2 -260.11 -10.12 38.31
C ASN A 2 -259.07 -11.04 37.62
N PHE A 3 -258.96 -10.73 36.33
CA PHE A 3 -257.88 -10.80 35.32
C PHE A 3 -256.41 -10.49 35.72
N GLY A 4 -255.94 -10.73 36.95
CA GLY A 4 -254.77 -9.99 37.49
C GLY A 4 -253.39 -10.64 37.72
N LEU A 5 -253.21 -11.97 37.88
CA LEU A 5 -252.09 -12.41 38.74
C LEU A 5 -251.02 -13.45 38.26
N GLU A 6 -251.18 -14.29 37.25
CA GLU A 6 -250.13 -15.31 36.96
C GLU A 6 -249.20 -15.04 35.76
N HIS A 7 -249.32 -13.86 35.15
CA HIS A 7 -248.31 -13.32 34.22
C HIS A 7 -246.90 -13.18 34.88
N SER A 8 -246.79 -13.34 36.21
CA SER A 8 -245.53 -13.33 36.98
C SER A 8 -244.69 -14.59 36.87
N SER A 9 -245.26 -15.76 36.54
CA SER A 9 -244.49 -17.01 36.54
C SER A 9 -243.63 -17.19 35.28
N VAL A 10 -244.02 -16.53 34.18
CA VAL A 10 -243.29 -16.58 32.90
C VAL A 10 -242.11 -15.60 32.87
N LEU A 11 -242.16 -14.52 33.66
CA LEU A 11 -241.07 -13.54 33.79
C LEU A 11 -239.88 -14.05 34.62
N ILE A 12 -240.12 -14.91 35.60
CA ILE A 12 -239.06 -15.45 36.49
C ILE A 12 -238.22 -16.51 35.76
N LEU A 13 -238.84 -17.39 34.98
CA LEU A 13 -238.10 -18.44 34.27
C LEU A 13 -237.22 -17.89 33.13
N SER A 14 -237.65 -16.80 32.49
CA SER A 14 -236.87 -16.11 31.45
C SER A 14 -235.64 -15.38 32.02
N THR A 15 -235.73 -14.86 33.25
CA THR A 15 -234.61 -14.19 33.92
C THR A 15 -233.58 -15.18 34.45
N GLU A 16 -233.98 -16.38 34.87
CA GLU A 16 -233.03 -17.44 35.27
C GLU A 16 -232.21 -17.96 34.08
N LEU A 17 -232.82 -18.16 32.91
CA LEU A 17 -232.12 -18.61 31.71
C LEU A 17 -231.11 -17.57 31.19
N GLN A 18 -231.43 -16.28 31.27
CA GLN A 18 -230.49 -15.23 30.88
C GLN A 18 -229.32 -15.10 31.87
N ASN A 19 -229.55 -15.28 33.17
CA ASN A 19 -228.49 -15.25 34.17
C ASN A 19 -227.50 -16.42 34.03
N GLU A 20 -227.97 -17.60 33.62
CA GLU A 20 -227.10 -18.75 33.38
C GLU A 20 -226.19 -18.56 32.15
N ARG A 21 -226.73 -17.96 31.08
CA ARG A 21 -225.93 -17.58 29.89
C ARG A 21 -224.84 -16.56 30.22
N LEU A 22 -225.15 -15.58 31.07
CA LEU A 22 -224.21 -14.53 31.45
C LEU A 22 -223.06 -15.07 32.32
N ARG A 23 -223.32 -16.09 33.15
CA ARG A 23 -222.25 -16.77 33.91
C ARG A 23 -221.32 -17.58 33.01
N LYS A 24 -221.85 -18.27 32.01
CA LYS A 24 -221.02 -19.04 31.06
C LYS A 24 -220.07 -18.15 30.28
N LEU A 25 -220.58 -17.04 29.74
CA LEU A 25 -219.75 -16.09 28.98
C LEU A 25 -218.66 -15.45 29.84
N LYS A 26 -218.93 -15.20 31.13
CA LYS A 26 -217.93 -14.70 32.07
C LYS A 26 -216.85 -15.74 32.37
N ALA A 27 -217.23 -17.01 32.54
CA ALA A 27 -216.27 -18.09 32.73
C ALA A 27 -215.38 -18.30 31.49
N ASP A 28 -215.95 -18.19 30.29
CA ASP A 28 -215.18 -18.31 29.05
C ASP A 28 -214.19 -17.13 28.88
N TYR A 29 -214.61 -15.89 29.17
CA TYR A 29 -213.73 -14.71 29.15
C TYR A 29 -212.58 -14.81 30.17
N ASP A 30 -212.88 -15.24 31.40
CA ASP A 30 -211.86 -15.39 32.45
C ASP A 30 -210.86 -16.51 32.10
N ALA A 31 -211.30 -17.56 31.38
CA ALA A 31 -210.42 -18.62 30.90
C ALA A 31 -209.47 -18.13 29.78
N GLU A 32 -209.98 -17.41 28.79
CA GLU A 32 -209.16 -16.85 27.71
C GLU A 32 -208.15 -15.81 28.23
N LEU A 33 -208.57 -14.95 29.17
CA LEU A 33 -207.68 -13.97 29.79
C LEU A 33 -206.51 -14.65 30.52
N LYS A 34 -206.79 -15.76 31.19
CA LYS A 34 -205.77 -16.51 31.93
C LYS A 34 -204.77 -17.19 30.98
N LEU A 35 -205.27 -17.78 29.89
CA LEU A 35 -204.44 -18.45 28.88
C LEU A 35 -203.47 -17.47 28.21
N LEU A 36 -203.94 -16.29 27.82
CA LEU A 36 -203.09 -15.25 27.22
C LEU A 36 -202.06 -14.68 28.21
N THR A 37 -202.44 -14.57 29.49
CA THR A 37 -201.51 -14.10 30.54
C THR A 37 -200.39 -15.11 30.77
N ASP A 38 -200.70 -16.41 30.75
CA ASP A 38 -199.70 -17.46 30.89
C ASP A 38 -198.79 -17.56 29.65
N GLU A 39 -199.33 -17.40 28.43
CA GLU A 39 -198.54 -17.36 27.18
C GLU A 39 -197.54 -16.19 27.14
N PHE A 40 -197.99 -14.97 27.47
CA PHE A 40 -197.08 -13.81 27.56
C PHE A 40 -196.00 -13.99 28.63
N GLY A 41 -196.34 -14.62 29.76
CA GLY A 41 -195.37 -14.92 30.82
C GLY A 41 -194.32 -15.96 30.42
N GLU A 42 -194.68 -16.94 29.61
CA GLU A 42 -193.75 -17.91 29.03
C GLU A 42 -192.80 -17.25 28.01
N GLU A 43 -193.32 -16.41 27.10
CA GLU A 43 -192.47 -15.70 26.13
C GLU A 43 -191.49 -14.73 26.81
N GLU A 44 -191.93 -14.00 27.83
CA GLU A 44 -191.09 -13.10 28.61
C GLU A 44 -189.93 -13.86 29.28
N ARG A 45 -190.21 -15.02 29.88
CA ARG A 45 -189.19 -15.88 30.49
C ARG A 45 -188.18 -16.38 29.45
N TYR A 46 -188.65 -16.88 28.31
CA TYR A 46 -187.77 -17.39 27.26
C TYR A 46 -186.84 -16.30 26.70
N LEU A 47 -187.35 -15.09 26.49
CA LEU A 47 -186.57 -13.98 25.95
C LEU A 47 -185.48 -13.51 26.92
N ILE A 48 -185.80 -13.44 28.22
CA ILE A 48 -184.83 -13.10 29.27
C ILE A 48 -183.73 -14.15 29.33
N GLU A 49 -184.09 -15.44 29.30
CA GLU A 49 -183.12 -16.54 29.40
C GLU A 49 -182.15 -16.57 28.20
N GLN A 50 -182.65 -16.38 26.97
CA GLN A 50 -181.80 -16.25 25.79
C GLN A 50 -180.88 -15.03 25.86
N HIS A 51 -181.38 -13.89 26.32
CA HIS A 51 -180.57 -12.68 26.46
C HIS A 51 -179.46 -12.86 27.52
N THR A 52 -179.75 -13.51 28.66
CA THR A 52 -178.73 -13.83 29.67
C THR A 52 -177.67 -14.78 29.12
N LYS A 53 -178.07 -15.80 28.35
CA LYS A 53 -177.13 -16.74 27.73
C LYS A 53 -176.20 -16.04 26.74
N GLN A 54 -176.74 -15.17 25.88
CA GLN A 54 -175.92 -14.38 24.95
C GLN A 54 -174.94 -13.45 25.68
N LEU A 55 -175.36 -12.84 26.80
CA LEU A 55 -174.47 -12.02 27.61
C LEU A 55 -173.32 -12.81 28.23
N ASP A 56 -173.57 -14.03 28.69
CA ASP A 56 -172.53 -14.87 29.29
C ASP A 56 -171.56 -15.40 28.22
N ASP A 57 -172.06 -15.85 27.05
CA ASP A 57 -171.19 -16.22 25.93
C ASP A 57 -170.29 -15.04 25.49
N LEU A 58 -170.83 -13.81 25.49
CA LEU A 58 -170.05 -12.62 25.15
C LEU A 58 -168.96 -12.30 26.18
N LYS A 59 -169.24 -12.53 27.48
CA LYS A 59 -168.24 -12.38 28.55
C LYS A 59 -167.13 -13.42 28.43
N ASP A 60 -167.46 -14.67 28.14
CA ASP A 60 -166.47 -15.73 27.98
C ASP A 60 -165.55 -15.47 26.78
N ILE A 61 -166.13 -15.02 25.65
CA ILE A 61 -165.34 -14.55 24.50
C ILE A 61 -164.45 -13.38 24.89
N PHE A 62 -164.96 -12.41 25.66
CA PHE A 62 -164.16 -11.27 26.12
C PHE A 62 -162.99 -11.68 27.01
N VAL A 63 -163.19 -12.60 27.96
CA VAL A 63 -162.14 -13.12 28.84
C VAL A 63 -161.09 -13.91 28.05
N ALA A 64 -161.51 -14.75 27.11
CA ALA A 64 -160.59 -15.48 26.25
C ALA A 64 -159.79 -14.54 25.32
N LEU A 65 -160.46 -13.50 24.79
CA LEU A 65 -159.82 -12.48 23.97
C LEU A 65 -158.81 -11.67 24.78
N ASP A 66 -159.15 -11.23 25.99
CA ASP A 66 -158.25 -10.51 26.90
C ASP A 66 -157.05 -11.37 27.32
N SER A 67 -157.28 -12.65 27.64
CA SER A 67 -156.20 -13.60 27.94
C SER A 67 -155.26 -13.82 26.75
N THR A 68 -155.79 -13.88 25.52
CA THR A 68 -154.95 -14.07 24.33
C THR A 68 -154.20 -12.79 23.95
N TYR A 69 -154.81 -11.61 24.11
CA TYR A 69 -154.11 -10.33 23.91
C TYR A 69 -153.02 -10.10 24.93
N THR A 70 -153.28 -10.37 26.22
CA THR A 70 -152.27 -10.26 27.28
C THR A 70 -151.15 -11.29 27.09
N ALA A 71 -151.45 -12.51 26.65
CA ALA A 71 -150.43 -13.50 26.29
C ALA A 71 -149.54 -13.02 25.13
N LYS A 72 -150.14 -12.51 24.04
CA LYS A 72 -149.39 -11.93 22.90
C LYS A 72 -148.58 -10.71 23.30
N GLU A 73 -149.10 -9.84 24.17
CA GLU A 73 -148.36 -8.69 24.67
C GLU A 73 -147.15 -9.13 25.52
N ASN A 74 -147.34 -10.12 26.39
CA ASN A 74 -146.25 -10.66 27.20
C ASN A 74 -145.20 -11.39 26.35
N GLU A 75 -145.61 -12.15 25.33
CA GLU A 75 -144.72 -12.78 24.35
C GLU A 75 -143.92 -11.70 23.59
N ALA A 76 -144.58 -10.68 23.06
CA ALA A 76 -143.91 -9.57 22.37
C ALA A 76 -142.95 -8.80 23.29
N ARG A 77 -143.29 -8.59 24.56
CA ARG A 77 -142.39 -7.97 25.56
C ARG A 77 -141.19 -8.87 25.88
N ALA A 78 -141.40 -10.17 26.00
CA ALA A 78 -140.33 -11.13 26.25
C ALA A 78 -139.37 -11.21 25.05
N GLU A 79 -139.91 -11.28 23.82
CA GLU A 79 -139.12 -11.22 22.59
C GLU A 79 -138.33 -9.91 22.49
N GLN A 80 -138.96 -8.77 22.75
CA GLN A 80 -138.29 -7.47 22.74
C GLN A 80 -137.16 -7.42 23.78
N HIS A 81 -137.37 -7.98 24.98
CA HIS A 81 -136.34 -8.07 26.00
C HIS A 81 -135.18 -8.96 25.56
N SER A 82 -135.47 -10.13 24.98
CA SER A 82 -134.47 -11.05 24.44
C SER A 82 -133.62 -10.38 23.34
N ILE A 83 -134.26 -9.73 22.36
CA ILE A 83 -133.56 -9.02 21.28
C ILE A 83 -132.67 -7.90 21.84
N LYS A 84 -133.14 -7.17 22.86
CA LYS A 84 -132.37 -6.11 23.50
C LYS A 84 -131.14 -6.67 24.23
N ASP A 85 -131.29 -7.77 24.94
CA ASP A 85 -130.21 -8.42 25.65
C ASP A 85 -129.19 -9.08 24.70
N GLU A 86 -129.66 -9.71 23.63
CA GLU A 86 -128.81 -10.21 22.54
C GLU A 86 -128.02 -9.08 21.88
N LEU A 87 -128.67 -7.95 21.56
CA LEU A 87 -127.99 -6.79 20.96
C LEU A 87 -126.95 -6.20 21.92
N LYS A 88 -127.26 -6.13 23.22
CA LYS A 88 -126.34 -5.66 24.25
C LYS A 88 -125.15 -6.61 24.41
N ASN A 89 -125.39 -7.91 24.47
CA ASN A 89 -124.33 -8.92 24.58
C ASN A 89 -123.45 -8.92 23.34
N ARG A 90 -124.03 -8.86 22.14
CA ARG A 90 -123.28 -8.74 20.89
C ARG A 90 -122.42 -7.49 20.85
N ASN A 91 -122.94 -6.33 21.28
CA ASN A 91 -122.15 -5.10 21.36
C ASN A 91 -120.99 -5.21 22.37
N LEU A 92 -121.24 -5.83 23.53
CA LEU A 92 -120.20 -6.10 24.52
C LEU A 92 -119.13 -7.05 23.96
N GLU A 93 -119.53 -8.12 23.28
CA GLU A 93 -118.62 -9.06 22.62
C GLU A 93 -117.80 -8.38 21.53
N ASP A 94 -118.42 -7.60 20.64
CA ASP A 94 -117.73 -6.84 19.58
C ASP A 94 -116.73 -5.85 20.19
N LYS A 95 -117.11 -5.14 21.26
CA LYS A 95 -116.23 -4.23 21.99
C LYS A 95 -115.07 -4.98 22.66
N HIS A 96 -115.33 -6.12 23.30
CA HIS A 96 -114.31 -6.94 23.94
C HIS A 96 -113.36 -7.56 22.90
N ALA A 97 -113.87 -8.03 21.77
CA ALA A 97 -113.08 -8.56 20.66
C ALA A 97 -112.17 -7.48 20.05
N LEU A 98 -112.73 -6.28 19.80
CA LEU A 98 -111.96 -5.15 19.29
C LEU A 98 -110.88 -4.72 20.29
N ARG A 99 -111.23 -4.60 21.58
CA ARG A 99 -110.27 -4.29 22.64
C ARG A 99 -109.14 -5.31 22.68
N THR A 100 -109.47 -6.60 22.69
CA THR A 100 -108.47 -7.69 22.73
C THR A 100 -107.57 -7.64 21.50
N SER A 101 -108.12 -7.39 20.32
CA SER A 101 -107.36 -7.24 19.07
C SER A 101 -106.43 -6.03 19.07
N LEU A 102 -106.90 -4.88 19.58
CA LEU A 102 -106.09 -3.66 19.69
C LEU A 102 -104.99 -3.81 20.75
N GLU A 103 -105.30 -4.36 21.92
CA GLU A 103 -104.30 -4.66 22.96
C GLU A 103 -103.26 -5.66 22.42
N ALA A 104 -103.67 -6.68 21.66
CA ALA A 104 -102.75 -7.61 21.00
C ALA A 104 -101.84 -6.89 19.99
N LYS A 105 -102.36 -5.98 19.15
CA LYS A 105 -101.56 -5.19 18.21
C LYS A 105 -100.59 -4.26 18.93
N VAL A 106 -101.02 -3.55 19.97
CA VAL A 106 -100.16 -2.66 20.78
C VAL A 106 -99.06 -3.47 21.45
N ASN A 107 -99.39 -4.62 22.05
CA ASN A 107 -98.41 -5.50 22.66
C ASN A 107 -97.41 -6.03 21.62
N LYS A 108 -97.86 -6.43 20.42
CA LYS A 108 -96.98 -6.86 19.34
C LYS A 108 -96.02 -5.75 18.92
N LEU A 109 -96.52 -4.56 18.61
CA LEU A 109 -95.69 -3.41 18.24
C LEU A 109 -94.72 -3.02 19.36
N TRP A 110 -95.17 -3.08 20.62
CA TRP A 110 -94.32 -2.81 21.76
C TRP A 110 -93.21 -3.84 21.92
N THR A 111 -93.51 -5.13 21.72
CA THR A 111 -92.50 -6.19 21.72
C THR A 111 -91.49 -5.99 20.58
N GLU A 112 -91.96 -5.71 19.36
CA GLU A 112 -91.11 -5.45 18.19
C GLU A 112 -90.20 -4.23 18.39
N PHE A 113 -90.75 -3.15 18.96
CA PHE A 113 -89.98 -1.95 19.32
C PHE A 113 -88.93 -2.26 20.37
N LYS A 114 -89.29 -2.95 21.46
CA LYS A 114 -88.34 -3.37 22.50
C LYS A 114 -87.24 -4.27 21.95
N THR A 115 -87.57 -5.21 21.07
CA THR A 115 -86.56 -6.09 20.45
C THR A 115 -85.64 -5.31 19.53
N SER A 116 -86.16 -4.37 18.74
CA SER A 116 -85.36 -3.55 17.82
C SER A 116 -84.44 -2.60 18.57
N LEU A 117 -84.94 -1.97 19.65
CA LEU A 117 -84.15 -1.13 20.53
C LEU A 117 -83.05 -1.93 21.21
N ALA A 118 -83.37 -3.09 21.79
CA ALA A 118 -82.39 -3.95 22.43
C ALA A 118 -81.29 -4.41 21.45
N LEU A 119 -81.66 -4.76 20.22
CA LEU A 119 -80.70 -5.13 19.18
C LEU A 119 -79.81 -3.94 18.78
N TYR A 120 -80.39 -2.75 18.61
CA TYR A 120 -79.64 -1.54 18.29
C TYR A 120 -78.66 -1.16 19.40
N THR A 121 -79.10 -1.15 20.65
CA THR A 121 -78.24 -0.86 21.81
C THR A 121 -77.10 -1.87 21.88
N LYS A 122 -77.40 -3.18 21.79
CA LYS A 122 -76.38 -4.23 21.79
C LYS A 122 -75.35 -4.04 20.68
N THR A 123 -75.80 -3.81 19.45
CA THR A 123 -74.91 -3.62 18.28
C THR A 123 -74.07 -2.34 18.41
N THR A 124 -74.65 -1.29 19.00
CA THR A 124 -73.95 -0.01 19.24
C THR A 124 -72.89 -0.17 20.32
N ASP A 125 -73.22 -0.85 21.43
CA ASP A 125 -72.27 -1.14 22.51
C ASP A 125 -71.10 -2.00 22.00
N GLU A 126 -71.37 -3.04 21.18
CA GLU A 126 -70.34 -3.85 20.55
C GLU A 126 -69.41 -3.01 19.65
N LYS A 127 -69.96 -2.06 18.88
CA LYS A 127 -69.18 -1.13 18.05
C LYS A 127 -68.37 -0.15 18.88
N ILE A 128 -68.93 0.38 19.97
CA ILE A 128 -68.21 1.28 20.90
C ILE A 128 -67.02 0.54 21.51
N VAL A 129 -67.24 -0.68 22.01
CA VAL A 129 -66.16 -1.52 22.57
C VAL A 129 -65.11 -1.83 21.51
N PHE A 130 -65.51 -2.16 20.28
CA PHE A 130 -64.57 -2.40 19.19
C PHE A 130 -63.74 -1.16 18.86
N PHE A 131 -64.39 0.01 18.75
CA PHE A 131 -63.71 1.28 18.49
C PHE A 131 -62.72 1.63 19.60
N GLU A 132 -63.13 1.51 20.87
CA GLU A 132 -62.27 1.83 22.01
C GLU A 132 -61.05 0.89 22.05
N ASN A 133 -61.23 -0.40 21.75
CA ASN A 133 -60.13 -1.34 21.61
C ASN A 133 -59.17 -0.97 20.47
N LEU A 134 -59.70 -0.52 19.34
CA LEU A 134 -58.89 -0.10 18.19
C LEU A 134 -58.11 1.18 18.50
N LYS A 135 -58.76 2.15 19.15
CA LYS A 135 -58.16 3.39 19.60
C LYS A 135 -57.02 3.15 20.59
N GLN A 136 -57.21 2.27 21.59
CA GLN A 136 -56.13 1.91 22.52
C GLN A 136 -54.95 1.25 21.82
N LYS A 137 -55.19 0.41 20.79
CA LYS A 137 -54.12 -0.19 20.00
C LYS A 137 -53.38 0.85 19.16
N ASP A 138 -54.10 1.81 18.60
CA ASP A 138 -53.51 2.92 17.82
C ASP A 138 -52.65 3.81 18.71
N GLU A 139 -53.14 4.21 19.89
CA GLU A 139 -52.39 4.98 20.88
C GLU A 139 -51.10 4.27 21.32
N LYS A 140 -51.18 2.95 21.61
CA LYS A 140 -49.98 2.15 21.94
C LYS A 140 -49.00 2.09 20.78
N SER A 141 -49.49 1.86 19.56
CA SER A 141 -48.66 1.79 18.37
C SER A 141 -47.99 3.14 18.07
N ALA A 142 -48.71 4.25 18.23
CA ALA A 142 -48.18 5.60 18.08
C ALA A 142 -47.07 5.89 19.09
N ALA A 143 -47.27 5.53 20.36
CA ALA A 143 -46.25 5.67 21.40
C ALA A 143 -44.99 4.82 21.11
N GLU A 144 -45.17 3.59 20.62
CA GLU A 144 -44.07 2.73 20.20
C GLU A 144 -43.30 3.31 19.01
N ILE A 145 -44.00 3.80 17.98
CA ILE A 145 -43.39 4.46 16.83
C ILE A 145 -42.57 5.66 17.27
N GLU A 146 -43.11 6.50 18.17
CA GLU A 146 -42.39 7.67 18.67
C GLU A 146 -41.12 7.26 19.45
N MET A 147 -41.21 6.24 20.30
CA MET A 147 -40.05 5.70 21.02
C MET A 147 -38.97 5.18 20.05
N GLN A 148 -39.38 4.43 19.02
CA GLN A 148 -38.45 3.91 18.01
C GLN A 148 -37.85 5.02 17.16
N MET A 149 -38.61 6.05 16.78
CA MET A 149 -38.09 7.24 16.09
C MET A 149 -37.01 7.95 16.91
N ARG A 150 -37.24 8.15 18.22
CA ARG A 150 -36.22 8.72 19.12
C ARG A 150 -34.99 7.83 19.25
N LYS A 151 -35.16 6.50 19.27
CA LYS A 151 -34.04 5.55 19.29
C LYS A 151 -33.25 5.60 17.99
N LEU A 152 -33.92 5.64 16.85
CA LEU A 152 -33.32 5.72 15.52
C LEU A 152 -32.52 7.01 15.38
N GLN A 153 -33.07 8.14 15.83
CA GLN A 153 -32.36 9.41 15.85
C GLN A 153 -31.07 9.34 16.67
N ARG A 154 -31.12 8.81 17.91
CA ARG A 154 -29.92 8.65 18.76
C ARG A 154 -28.85 7.78 18.11
N ILE A 155 -29.25 6.68 17.46
CA ILE A 155 -28.32 5.79 16.76
C ILE A 155 -27.72 6.50 15.55
N ASN A 156 -28.52 7.23 14.77
CA ASN A 156 -28.04 8.02 13.63
C ASN A 156 -27.04 9.10 14.05
N ASP A 157 -27.33 9.83 15.14
CA ASP A 157 -26.42 10.83 15.69
C ASP A 157 -25.10 10.18 16.14
N HIS A 158 -25.18 9.01 16.77
CA HIS A 158 -24.00 8.24 17.16
C HIS A 158 -23.18 7.78 15.94
N ILE A 159 -23.84 7.26 14.90
CA ILE A 159 -23.18 6.89 13.63
C ILE A 159 -22.50 8.11 13.01
N ALA A 160 -23.14 9.28 13.02
CA ALA A 160 -22.56 10.51 12.48
C ALA A 160 -21.32 10.97 13.28
N ILE A 161 -21.32 10.80 14.60
CA ILE A 161 -20.16 11.09 15.47
C ILE A 161 -19.02 10.11 15.18
N VAL A 162 -19.31 8.80 15.11
CA VAL A 162 -18.29 7.78 14.83
C VAL A 162 -17.69 7.96 13.44
N LYS A 163 -18.51 8.26 12.41
CA LYS A 163 -18.02 8.60 11.07
C LYS A 163 -17.10 9.81 11.07
N ARG A 164 -17.45 10.88 11.79
CA ARG A 164 -16.58 12.07 11.95
C ARG A 164 -15.28 11.74 12.65
N ARG A 165 -15.31 10.94 13.72
CA ARG A 165 -14.11 10.48 14.43
C ARG A 165 -13.22 9.63 13.52
N MET A 166 -13.80 8.71 12.76
CA MET A 166 -13.07 7.86 11.82
C MET A 166 -12.38 8.69 10.73
N ALA A 167 -13.09 9.66 10.14
CA ALA A 167 -12.51 10.57 9.15
C ALA A 167 -11.36 11.41 9.74
N LYS A 168 -11.53 11.92 10.98
CA LYS A 168 -10.48 12.66 11.69
C LYS A 168 -9.23 11.79 11.89
N VAL A 169 -9.42 10.58 12.42
CA VAL A 169 -8.31 9.63 12.69
C VAL A 169 -7.62 9.22 11.38
N SER A 170 -8.37 8.97 10.31
CA SER A 170 -7.80 8.68 8.98
C SER A 170 -6.88 9.81 8.51
N LYS A 171 -7.35 11.05 8.59
CA LYS A 171 -6.57 12.22 8.20
C LYS A 171 -5.31 12.40 9.06
N GLU A 172 -5.42 12.23 10.38
CA GLU A 172 -4.27 12.29 11.28
C GLU A 172 -3.22 11.21 10.94
N PHE A 173 -3.64 9.98 10.60
CA PHE A 173 -2.72 8.92 10.18
C PHE A 173 -2.12 9.16 8.79
N GLU A 174 -2.88 9.71 7.85
CA GLU A 174 -2.36 10.11 6.54
C GLU A 174 -1.28 11.19 6.67
N GLU A 175 -1.51 12.21 7.50
CA GLU A 175 -0.52 13.28 7.77
C GLU A 175 0.73 12.73 8.47
N LYS A 176 0.57 11.88 9.50
CA LYS A 176 1.71 11.22 10.17
C LYS A 176 2.51 10.36 9.21
N ASN A 177 1.84 9.55 8.39
CA ASN A 177 2.51 8.71 7.39
C ASN A 177 3.21 9.55 6.31
N ARG A 178 2.63 10.68 5.92
CA ARG A 178 3.28 11.62 4.99
C ARG A 178 4.57 12.17 5.60
N HIS A 179 4.54 12.66 6.84
CA HIS A 179 5.72 13.17 7.52
C HIS A 179 6.81 12.10 7.69
N LEU A 180 6.45 10.88 8.12
CA LEU A 180 7.42 9.78 8.23
C LEU A 180 8.04 9.41 6.86
N LYS A 181 7.28 9.46 5.77
CA LYS A 181 7.81 9.25 4.42
C LYS A 181 8.79 10.35 4.01
N GLU A 182 8.45 11.61 4.27
CA GLU A 182 9.32 12.76 3.99
C GLU A 182 10.64 12.68 4.78
N GLU A 183 10.58 12.34 6.07
CA GLU A 183 11.79 12.14 6.89
C GLU A 183 12.64 10.98 6.41
N ARG A 184 12.00 9.85 6.06
CA ARG A 184 12.69 8.70 5.48
C ARG A 184 13.40 9.08 4.17
N GLU A 185 12.74 9.82 3.29
CA GLU A 185 13.33 10.27 2.02
C GLU A 185 14.50 11.23 2.26
N LYS A 186 14.37 12.19 3.19
CA LYS A 186 15.50 13.05 3.61
C LYS A 186 16.68 12.21 4.13
N LEU A 187 16.42 11.22 4.98
CA LEU A 187 17.48 10.35 5.51
C LEU A 187 18.14 9.52 4.40
N VAL A 188 17.36 9.00 3.45
CA VAL A 188 17.88 8.25 2.30
C VAL A 188 18.76 9.13 1.42
N THR A 189 18.35 10.38 1.13
CA THR A 189 19.19 11.30 0.35
C THR A 189 20.48 11.66 1.09
N HIS A 190 20.42 11.90 2.40
CA HIS A 190 21.62 12.12 3.23
C HIS A 190 22.54 10.91 3.23
N PHE A 191 22.00 9.70 3.36
CA PHE A 191 22.78 8.47 3.29
C PHE A 191 23.44 8.28 1.92
N GLN A 192 22.74 8.55 0.82
CA GLN A 192 23.31 8.47 -0.52
C GLN A 192 24.43 9.50 -0.71
N ASN A 193 24.23 10.74 -0.26
CA ASN A 193 25.26 11.78 -0.29
C ASN A 193 26.48 11.37 0.53
N LEU A 194 26.30 10.86 1.75
CA LEU A 194 27.40 10.40 2.58
C LEU A 194 28.13 9.21 1.95
N LYS A 195 27.39 8.26 1.34
CA LYS A 195 27.97 7.11 0.64
C LYS A 195 28.83 7.55 -0.54
N THR A 196 28.37 8.52 -1.34
CA THR A 196 29.16 9.08 -2.46
C THR A 196 30.39 9.85 -1.99
N GLN A 197 30.30 10.57 -0.87
CA GLN A 197 31.47 11.21 -0.27
C GLN A 197 32.49 10.17 0.22
N LEU A 198 32.03 9.09 0.85
CA LEU A 198 32.90 8.01 1.32
C LEU A 198 33.60 7.28 0.16
N THR A 199 32.89 6.99 -0.94
CA THR A 199 33.51 6.36 -2.11
C THR A 199 34.55 7.27 -2.74
N LYS A 200 34.24 8.56 -2.92
CA LYS A 200 35.21 9.55 -3.43
C LYS A 200 36.45 9.66 -2.55
N LEU A 201 36.28 9.65 -1.22
CA LEU A 201 37.40 9.72 -0.30
C LEU A 201 38.27 8.45 -0.36
N ARG A 202 37.65 7.27 -0.46
CA ARG A 202 38.38 6.00 -0.66
C ARG A 202 39.14 5.97 -1.98
N GLU A 203 38.52 6.41 -3.08
CA GLU A 203 39.17 6.51 -4.39
C GLU A 203 40.36 7.47 -4.35
N SER A 204 40.20 8.67 -3.78
CA SER A 204 41.30 9.63 -3.63
C SER A 204 42.44 9.10 -2.76
N GLN A 205 42.13 8.43 -1.65
CA GLN A 205 43.14 7.79 -0.80
C GLN A 205 43.87 6.66 -1.53
N HIS A 206 43.14 5.85 -2.31
CA HIS A 206 43.73 4.78 -3.11
C HIS A 206 44.67 5.35 -4.17
N GLU A 207 44.25 6.38 -4.91
CA GLU A 207 45.11 7.06 -5.90
C GLU A 207 46.39 7.63 -5.26
N LYS A 208 46.27 8.29 -4.09
CA LYS A 208 47.43 8.80 -3.35
C LYS A 208 48.38 7.68 -2.92
N LEU A 209 47.84 6.56 -2.46
CA LEU A 209 48.63 5.40 -2.07
C LEU A 209 49.36 4.78 -3.27
N VAL A 210 48.69 4.64 -4.41
CA VAL A 210 49.29 4.14 -5.66
C VAL A 210 50.41 5.06 -6.11
N LYS A 211 50.20 6.39 -6.12
CA LYS A 211 51.24 7.37 -6.46
C LYS A 211 52.44 7.27 -5.52
N LEU A 212 52.21 7.26 -4.21
CA LEU A 212 53.28 7.13 -3.22
C LEU A 212 54.06 5.82 -3.39
N SER A 213 53.37 4.70 -3.62
CA SER A 213 54.02 3.41 -3.86
C SER A 213 54.87 3.41 -5.14
N PHE A 214 54.40 4.08 -6.20
CA PHE A 214 55.14 4.19 -7.45
C PHE A 214 56.38 5.08 -7.31
N GLU A 215 56.22 6.26 -6.73
CA GLU A 215 57.31 7.23 -6.51
C GLU A 215 58.37 6.68 -5.55
N SER A 216 57.96 6.06 -4.43
CA SER A 216 58.89 5.40 -3.51
C SER A 216 59.60 4.22 -4.19
N GLY A 217 58.90 3.39 -4.96
CA GLY A 217 59.50 2.30 -5.73
C GLY A 217 60.52 2.81 -6.76
N ALA A 218 60.23 3.92 -7.45
CA ALA A 218 61.16 4.55 -8.39
C ALA A 218 62.41 5.12 -7.69
N ALA A 219 62.22 5.79 -6.54
CA ALA A 219 63.31 6.31 -5.72
C ALA A 219 64.21 5.17 -5.20
N ILE A 220 63.62 4.09 -4.69
CA ILE A 220 64.36 2.89 -4.26
C ILE A 220 65.18 2.32 -5.41
N LYS A 221 64.58 2.13 -6.59
CA LYS A 221 65.32 1.65 -7.78
C LYS A 221 66.48 2.56 -8.17
N LYS A 222 66.28 3.88 -8.10
CA LYS A 222 67.33 4.87 -8.41
C LYS A 222 68.48 4.78 -7.40
N VAL A 223 68.18 4.72 -6.10
CA VAL A 223 69.19 4.57 -5.05
C VAL A 223 69.91 3.23 -5.16
N GLN A 224 69.19 2.14 -5.45
CA GLN A 224 69.80 0.84 -5.70
C GLN A 224 70.76 0.88 -6.90
N GLY A 225 70.37 1.53 -8.00
CA GLY A 225 71.25 1.70 -9.15
C GLY A 225 72.50 2.55 -8.85
N LEU A 226 72.41 3.54 -7.94
CA LEU A 226 73.57 4.29 -7.46
C LEU A 226 74.46 3.44 -6.57
N LEU A 227 73.88 2.61 -5.69
CA LEU A 227 74.60 1.67 -4.85
C LEU A 227 75.37 0.65 -5.71
N ASP A 228 74.73 0.07 -6.73
CA ASP A 228 75.38 -0.87 -7.65
C ASP A 228 76.56 -0.22 -8.39
N LYS A 229 76.45 1.06 -8.78
CA LYS A 229 77.55 1.82 -9.39
C LYS A 229 78.67 2.08 -8.40
N ALA A 230 78.35 2.50 -7.18
CA ALA A 230 79.32 2.72 -6.12
C ALA A 230 80.08 1.42 -5.79
N GLU A 231 79.37 0.30 -5.67
CA GLU A 231 79.98 -1.02 -5.48
C GLU A 231 80.91 -1.40 -6.63
N LYS A 232 80.51 -1.15 -7.89
CA LYS A 232 81.38 -1.42 -9.05
C LYS A 232 82.64 -0.58 -9.00
N ILE A 233 82.55 0.71 -8.68
CA ILE A 233 83.71 1.60 -8.53
C ILE A 233 84.63 1.08 -7.43
N LEU A 234 84.09 0.71 -6.26
CA LEU A 234 84.89 0.17 -5.16
C LEU A 234 85.57 -1.16 -5.52
N LYS A 235 84.84 -2.10 -6.15
CA LYS A 235 85.38 -3.39 -6.59
C LYS A 235 86.48 -3.22 -7.65
N LEU A 236 86.32 -2.28 -8.59
CA LEU A 236 87.34 -1.95 -9.58
C LEU A 236 88.56 -1.30 -8.92
N ALA A 237 88.35 -0.36 -8.00
CA ALA A 237 89.44 0.26 -7.25
C ALA A 237 90.23 -0.78 -6.44
N GLU A 238 89.55 -1.72 -5.78
CA GLU A 238 90.19 -2.84 -5.06
C GLU A 238 90.97 -3.75 -6.01
N HIS A 239 90.42 -4.04 -7.20
CA HIS A 239 91.12 -4.84 -8.21
C HIS A 239 92.38 -4.15 -8.74
N CYS A 240 92.29 -2.86 -9.09
CA CYS A 240 93.42 -2.05 -9.52
C CYS A 240 94.50 -1.97 -8.43
N ARG A 241 94.09 -1.83 -7.16
CA ARG A 241 95.00 -1.77 -6.01
C ARG A 241 95.89 -3.00 -5.84
N LYS A 242 95.52 -4.16 -6.40
CA LYS A 242 96.37 -5.36 -6.38
C LYS A 242 97.63 -5.22 -7.24
N TYR A 243 97.60 -4.38 -8.28
CA TYR A 243 98.71 -4.17 -9.21
C TYR A 243 99.58 -2.94 -8.86
N GLU A 244 99.18 -2.18 -7.85
CA GLU A 244 99.95 -1.04 -7.35
C GLU A 244 101.14 -1.51 -6.51
N THR A 245 102.24 -0.75 -6.57
CA THR A 245 103.42 -1.01 -5.74
C THR A 245 103.14 -0.67 -4.27
N GLU A 246 103.96 -1.17 -3.34
CA GLU A 246 103.80 -0.84 -1.92
C GLU A 246 103.99 0.67 -1.65
N GLU A 247 104.87 1.33 -2.40
CA GLU A 247 105.05 2.79 -2.33
C GLU A 247 103.77 3.53 -2.74
N GLU A 248 103.13 3.12 -3.84
CA GLU A 248 101.86 3.68 -4.33
C GLU A 248 100.67 3.44 -3.39
N LYS A 249 100.72 2.36 -2.59
CA LYS A 249 99.68 2.03 -1.60
C LYS A 249 99.83 2.84 -0.32
N VAL A 250 101.05 3.15 0.10
CA VAL A 250 101.37 3.90 1.33
C VAL A 250 101.30 5.41 1.08
N THR A 251 101.76 5.88 -0.07
CA THR A 251 101.67 7.29 -0.50
C THR A 251 100.94 7.40 -1.85
N PRO A 252 99.60 7.29 -1.88
CA PRO A 252 98.82 7.35 -3.12
C PRO A 252 98.76 8.74 -3.76
N PHE A 253 99.02 9.79 -2.96
CA PHE A 253 98.89 11.18 -3.36
C PHE A 253 100.27 11.81 -3.51
N TYR A 254 100.71 11.94 -4.76
CA TYR A 254 101.98 12.54 -5.09
C TYR A 254 101.93 14.07 -4.97
N ILE A 255 103.03 14.63 -4.47
CA ILE A 255 103.26 16.08 -4.48
C ILE A 255 103.30 16.53 -5.94
N SER A 256 102.69 17.68 -6.20
CA SER A 256 102.71 18.31 -7.52
C SER A 256 104.14 18.42 -8.02
N SER A 257 104.39 18.01 -9.26
CA SER A 257 105.69 18.22 -9.91
C SER A 257 105.82 19.64 -10.48
N LEU A 258 104.77 20.46 -10.37
CA LEU A 258 104.75 21.85 -10.79
C LEU A 258 105.46 22.72 -9.75
N THR A 259 106.18 23.72 -10.24
CA THR A 259 106.73 24.79 -9.39
C THR A 259 105.61 25.70 -8.90
N ALA A 260 105.84 26.41 -7.79
CA ALA A 260 104.84 27.30 -7.19
C ALA A 260 104.33 28.39 -8.17
N ASP A 261 105.15 28.79 -9.14
CA ASP A 261 104.75 29.75 -10.18
C ASP A 261 103.86 29.10 -11.25
N GLU A 262 104.14 27.85 -11.63
CA GLU A 262 103.29 27.09 -12.56
C GLU A 262 101.94 26.71 -11.92
N GLU A 263 101.92 26.39 -10.62
CA GLU A 263 100.67 26.14 -9.89
C GLU A 263 99.78 27.39 -9.84
N ARG A 264 100.37 28.58 -9.67
CA ARG A 264 99.65 29.86 -9.76
C ARG A 264 99.09 30.10 -11.16
N GLN A 265 99.88 29.85 -12.20
CA GLN A 265 99.43 30.01 -13.59
C GLN A 265 98.25 29.07 -13.94
N VAL A 266 98.28 27.83 -13.46
CA VAL A 266 97.17 26.88 -13.64
C VAL A 266 95.93 27.34 -12.87
N GLN A 267 96.08 27.82 -11.64
CA GLN A 267 94.97 28.36 -10.85
C GLN A 267 94.38 29.65 -11.45
N GLU A 268 95.21 30.51 -12.02
CA GLU A 268 94.77 31.70 -12.74
C GLU A 268 94.04 31.32 -14.04
N ALA A 269 94.55 30.37 -14.82
CA ALA A 269 93.89 29.88 -16.02
C ALA A 269 92.51 29.25 -15.73
N LEU A 270 92.37 28.51 -14.63
CA LEU A 270 91.11 27.93 -14.16
C LEU A 270 90.07 29.00 -13.74
N GLN A 271 90.49 30.22 -13.43
CA GLN A 271 89.60 31.34 -13.08
C GLN A 271 89.25 32.24 -14.27
N VAL A 272 90.02 32.14 -15.36
CA VAL A 272 89.91 33.03 -16.54
C VAL A 272 89.04 32.44 -17.66
N GLU A 273 88.46 31.26 -17.48
CA GLU A 273 87.52 30.71 -18.48
C GLU A 273 86.16 31.41 -18.41
N ASP A 274 85.85 32.21 -19.45
CA ASP A 274 84.58 32.95 -19.64
C ASP A 274 83.35 32.05 -19.92
N ASP A 275 83.51 30.72 -19.90
CA ASP A 275 82.47 29.74 -20.23
C ASP A 275 81.91 29.08 -18.96
N GLU A 276 80.69 29.48 -18.57
CA GLU A 276 80.05 29.10 -17.30
C GLU A 276 79.78 27.58 -17.20
N ASP A 277 79.51 26.92 -18.34
CA ASP A 277 79.31 25.47 -18.43
C ASP A 277 80.62 24.71 -18.20
N LEU A 278 81.73 25.20 -18.76
CA LEU A 278 83.05 24.60 -18.60
C LEU A 278 83.56 24.77 -17.17
N ALA A 279 83.38 25.94 -16.58
CA ALA A 279 83.70 26.20 -15.18
C ALA A 279 82.92 25.29 -14.22
N GLN A 280 81.65 24.98 -14.53
CA GLN A 280 80.85 24.04 -13.73
C GLN A 280 81.38 22.60 -13.82
N ILE A 281 81.79 22.15 -15.01
CA ILE A 281 82.41 20.83 -15.21
C ILE A 281 83.74 20.74 -14.47
N LEU A 282 84.59 21.76 -14.57
CA LEU A 282 85.88 21.81 -13.87
C LEU A 282 85.70 21.73 -12.35
N ARG A 283 84.69 22.39 -11.78
CA ARG A 283 84.34 22.27 -10.36
C ARG A 283 83.89 20.85 -9.97
N GLN A 284 83.16 20.16 -10.84
CA GLN A 284 82.78 18.76 -10.60
C GLN A 284 83.97 17.79 -10.73
N CYS A 285 84.97 18.13 -11.56
CA CYS A 285 86.18 17.34 -11.76
C CYS A 285 87.30 17.66 -10.75
N ALA A 286 87.24 18.78 -10.04
CA ALA A 286 88.26 19.16 -9.05
C ALA A 286 88.54 18.07 -7.99
N PRO A 287 87.54 17.36 -7.43
CA PRO A 287 87.79 16.24 -6.51
C PRO A 287 88.55 15.06 -7.13
N LEU A 288 88.54 14.91 -8.47
CA LEU A 288 89.27 13.88 -9.20
C LEU A 288 90.72 14.27 -9.51
N GLU A 289 91.17 15.48 -9.16
CA GLU A 289 92.53 15.93 -9.44
C GLU A 289 93.59 14.95 -8.90
N MET A 290 93.38 14.47 -7.66
CA MET A 290 94.28 13.51 -7.02
C MET A 290 94.30 12.15 -7.72
N PHE A 291 93.18 11.72 -8.28
CA PHE A 291 93.12 10.51 -9.12
C PHE A 291 93.95 10.70 -10.39
N TRP A 292 93.82 11.85 -11.06
CA TRP A 292 94.56 12.14 -12.29
C TRP A 292 96.07 12.28 -12.06
N ARG A 293 96.50 12.89 -10.95
CA ARG A 293 97.92 12.93 -10.57
C ARG A 293 98.49 11.51 -10.43
N ARG A 294 97.76 10.63 -9.74
CA ARG A 294 98.14 9.23 -9.57
C ARG A 294 98.18 8.48 -10.90
N PHE A 295 97.17 8.65 -11.74
CA PHE A 295 97.11 8.05 -13.07
C PHE A 295 98.28 8.49 -13.96
N ASN A 296 98.58 9.79 -13.99
CA ASN A 296 99.67 10.35 -14.81
C ASN A 296 101.03 9.85 -14.34
N LYS A 297 101.25 9.72 -13.03
CA LYS A 297 102.49 9.14 -12.48
C LYS A 297 102.69 7.70 -12.97
N VAL A 298 101.68 6.85 -12.85
CA VAL A 298 101.73 5.47 -13.37
C VAL A 298 101.98 5.44 -14.88
N GLN A 299 101.42 6.38 -15.65
CA GLN A 299 101.72 6.49 -17.09
C GLN A 299 103.17 6.86 -17.37
N LEU A 300 103.76 7.78 -16.60
CA LEU A 300 105.17 8.11 -16.70
C LEU A 300 106.06 6.90 -16.36
N ASP A 301 105.73 6.18 -15.30
CA ASP A 301 106.49 4.99 -14.88
C ASP A 301 106.38 3.86 -15.92
N ARG A 302 105.20 3.68 -16.52
CA ARG A 302 105.01 2.76 -17.66
C ARG A 302 105.88 3.16 -18.85
N LEU A 303 105.92 4.44 -19.21
CA LEU A 303 106.74 4.94 -20.32
C LEU A 303 108.25 4.80 -20.03
N ALA A 304 108.68 5.06 -18.80
CA ALA A 304 110.06 4.85 -18.37
C ALA A 304 110.46 3.37 -18.49
N THR A 305 109.62 2.47 -17.96
CA THR A 305 109.83 1.02 -18.05
C THR A 305 109.88 0.54 -19.50
N MET A 306 109.00 1.04 -20.36
CA MET A 306 109.02 0.72 -21.80
C MET A 306 110.31 1.18 -22.48
N LYS A 307 110.82 2.36 -22.12
CA LYS A 307 112.07 2.89 -22.66
C LYS A 307 113.26 2.05 -22.19
N GLU A 308 113.33 1.73 -20.90
CA GLU A 308 114.38 0.86 -20.35
C GLU A 308 114.36 -0.53 -20.97
N HIS A 309 113.18 -1.14 -21.11
CA HIS A 309 113.04 -2.42 -21.81
C HIS A 309 113.58 -2.34 -23.23
N SER A 310 113.23 -1.29 -23.99
CA SER A 310 113.72 -1.08 -25.36
C SER A 310 115.25 -0.90 -25.41
N MET A 311 115.83 -0.15 -24.46
CA MET A 311 117.29 0.00 -24.36
C MET A 311 117.98 -1.33 -24.02
N LEU A 312 117.48 -2.06 -23.02
CA LEU A 312 118.01 -3.38 -22.65
C LEU A 312 117.87 -4.39 -23.78
N GLU A 313 116.79 -4.32 -24.56
CA GLU A 313 116.60 -5.17 -25.73
C GLU A 313 117.61 -4.85 -26.84
N GLN A 314 117.87 -3.57 -27.09
CA GLN A 314 118.93 -3.14 -28.02
C GLN A 314 120.32 -3.56 -27.54
N GLU A 315 120.64 -3.35 -26.27
CA GLU A 315 121.90 -3.80 -25.67
C GLU A 315 122.05 -5.32 -25.74
N ASN A 316 120.99 -6.08 -25.46
CA ASN A 316 121.01 -7.54 -25.57
C ASN A 316 121.23 -7.97 -27.02
N GLN A 317 120.60 -7.30 -28.00
CA GLN A 317 120.87 -7.53 -29.42
C GLN A 317 122.33 -7.21 -29.79
N GLN A 318 122.90 -6.12 -29.26
CA GLN A 318 124.30 -5.75 -29.47
C GLN A 318 125.27 -6.74 -28.79
N LEU A 319 125.00 -7.18 -27.56
CA LEU A 319 125.80 -8.18 -26.86
C LEU A 319 125.73 -9.53 -27.59
N LYS A 320 124.56 -9.94 -28.07
CA LYS A 320 124.40 -11.13 -28.92
C LYS A 320 125.18 -11.00 -30.22
N SER A 321 125.24 -9.82 -30.83
CA SER A 321 126.01 -9.60 -32.05
C SER A 321 127.53 -9.61 -31.79
N ILE A 322 128.00 -8.98 -30.72
CA ILE A 322 129.41 -9.02 -30.29
C ILE A 322 129.82 -10.43 -29.91
N LEU A 323 128.99 -11.17 -29.15
CA LEU A 323 129.24 -12.56 -28.80
C LEU A 323 129.30 -13.44 -30.05
N ARG A 324 128.39 -13.24 -31.01
CA ARG A 324 128.45 -13.92 -32.31
C ARG A 324 129.77 -13.60 -33.02
N GLN A 325 130.18 -12.33 -33.07
CA GLN A 325 131.45 -11.92 -33.67
C GLN A 325 132.68 -12.52 -32.95
N TYR A 326 132.65 -12.65 -31.63
CA TYR A 326 133.73 -13.28 -30.85
C TYR A 326 133.80 -14.79 -31.10
N LEU A 327 132.65 -15.47 -31.12
CA LEU A 327 132.57 -16.90 -31.45
C LEU A 327 133.03 -17.16 -32.88
N ASP A 328 132.66 -16.30 -33.82
CA ASP A 328 133.15 -16.31 -35.20
C ASP A 328 134.67 -16.04 -35.26
N GLY A 329 135.21 -15.17 -34.40
CA GLY A 329 136.65 -14.91 -34.31
C GLY A 329 137.50 -16.08 -33.79
N ILE A 330 136.90 -17.01 -33.03
CA ILE A 330 137.59 -18.19 -32.45
C ILE A 330 137.30 -19.47 -33.24
N SER A 331 136.12 -19.57 -33.85
CA SER A 331 135.67 -20.72 -34.63
C SER A 331 135.83 -20.47 -36.12
N VAL A 332 136.43 -21.40 -36.86
CA VAL A 332 136.54 -21.30 -38.32
C VAL A 332 135.22 -21.75 -38.96
N ASN A 333 134.29 -20.81 -39.10
CA ASN A 333 133.02 -21.00 -39.83
C ASN A 333 133.13 -20.49 -41.27
N PRO A 334 132.37 -21.04 -42.24
CA PRO A 334 132.43 -20.60 -43.65
C PRO A 334 132.10 -19.11 -43.84
N GLN A 335 131.23 -18.54 -43.00
CA GLN A 335 130.90 -17.09 -43.00
C GLN A 335 132.09 -16.20 -42.57
N VAL A 336 133.06 -16.76 -41.83
CA VAL A 336 134.32 -16.13 -41.38
C VAL A 336 135.47 -16.41 -42.35
N ILE A 337 135.20 -17.03 -43.49
CA ILE A 337 136.16 -17.13 -44.59
C ILE A 337 135.76 -16.16 -45.71
N GLU A 338 134.46 -15.94 -45.89
CA GLU A 338 133.88 -15.07 -46.92
C GLU A 338 133.98 -13.57 -46.60
N ASN A 339 133.93 -13.20 -45.31
CA ASN A 339 134.02 -11.80 -44.88
C ASN A 339 135.48 -11.28 -44.78
N LYS A 340 135.69 -10.02 -44.41
CA LYS A 340 137.04 -9.48 -44.17
C LYS A 340 137.58 -9.97 -42.82
N ASN A 341 138.48 -10.94 -42.84
CA ASN A 341 138.95 -11.62 -41.63
C ASN A 341 140.48 -11.52 -41.46
N SER A 342 140.97 -11.70 -40.22
CA SER A 342 142.41 -11.70 -39.91
C SER A 342 143.12 -13.03 -40.18
N LEU A 343 142.36 -14.07 -40.55
CA LEU A 343 142.86 -15.42 -40.80
C LEU A 343 143.51 -15.60 -42.19
N LEU A 344 143.15 -14.74 -43.16
CA LEU A 344 143.67 -14.77 -44.54
C LEU A 344 144.37 -13.44 -44.86
N VAL A 345 145.69 -13.49 -45.07
CA VAL A 345 146.47 -12.33 -45.54
C VAL A 345 146.56 -12.40 -47.06
N VAL A 346 145.78 -11.56 -47.72
CA VAL A 346 145.80 -11.43 -49.19
C VAL A 346 146.66 -10.20 -49.54
N ASN A 347 147.70 -10.39 -50.38
CA ASN A 347 148.59 -9.33 -50.87
C ASN A 347 149.36 -8.54 -49.78
N GLY A 348 149.93 -9.23 -48.79
CA GLY A 348 150.90 -8.66 -47.85
C GLY A 348 150.35 -7.60 -46.86
N ARG A 349 149.04 -7.37 -46.85
CA ARG A 349 148.35 -6.48 -45.92
C ARG A 349 147.43 -7.31 -45.03
N SER A 350 147.74 -7.43 -43.75
CA SER A 350 146.78 -7.97 -42.78
C SER A 350 145.60 -7.01 -42.68
N ASN A 351 144.37 -7.50 -42.84
CA ASN A 351 143.12 -6.71 -42.70
C ASN A 351 142.83 -6.24 -41.26
N VAL A 352 143.83 -6.29 -40.38
CA VAL A 352 143.76 -5.80 -39.00
C VAL A 352 143.98 -4.29 -39.01
N ASN A 353 142.95 -3.55 -38.65
CA ASN A 353 143.00 -2.09 -38.53
C ASN A 353 143.81 -1.69 -37.28
N ARG A 354 145.15 -1.69 -37.38
CA ARG A 354 146.07 -1.40 -36.26
C ARG A 354 145.87 -0.03 -35.63
N SER A 355 145.26 0.92 -36.34
CA SER A 355 145.02 2.29 -35.87
C SER A 355 144.11 2.36 -34.64
N ARG A 356 143.27 1.35 -34.36
CA ARG A 356 142.42 1.32 -33.15
C ARG A 356 143.08 0.71 -31.91
N MET A 357 144.24 0.06 -32.06
CA MET A 357 144.95 -0.56 -30.92
C MET A 357 145.86 0.44 -30.19
N LEU A 358 146.15 1.60 -30.79
CA LEU A 358 147.05 2.62 -30.21
C LEU A 358 146.34 3.69 -29.36
N ASP A 359 145.01 3.68 -29.32
CA ASP A 359 144.17 4.58 -28.50
C ASP A 359 143.73 3.95 -27.16
N ASP A 360 144.26 2.77 -26.81
CA ASP A 360 143.98 2.12 -25.52
C ASP A 360 144.95 2.63 -24.44
N PRO A 361 144.46 3.30 -23.38
CA PRO A 361 145.30 3.83 -22.30
C PRO A 361 146.06 2.76 -21.49
N ARG A 362 145.90 1.46 -21.79
CA ARG A 362 146.58 0.34 -21.13
C ARG A 362 147.87 -0.15 -21.81
N ILE A 363 148.28 0.41 -22.96
CA ILE A 363 149.43 -0.08 -23.74
C ILE A 363 150.64 0.88 -23.58
N LYS A 364 151.74 0.41 -22.95
CA LYS A 364 153.01 1.14 -22.83
C LYS A 364 154.04 0.64 -23.86
N VAL A 365 154.59 1.55 -24.67
CA VAL A 365 155.65 1.26 -25.66
C VAL A 365 157.03 1.37 -25.00
N ILE A 366 157.87 0.32 -25.11
CA ILE A 366 159.23 0.26 -24.55
C ILE A 366 160.27 0.51 -25.67
N PRO A 367 161.23 1.45 -25.52
CA PRO A 367 162.27 1.72 -26.53
C PRO A 367 163.44 0.71 -26.47
N LYS A 368 163.97 0.33 -27.66
CA LYS A 368 165.08 -0.64 -27.84
C LYS A 368 166.48 -0.04 -27.55
N PRO A 369 167.45 -0.84 -27.08
CA PRO A 369 168.84 -0.43 -26.81
C PRO A 369 169.76 -0.46 -28.07
N PRO A 370 170.92 0.24 -28.06
CA PRO A 370 171.83 0.42 -29.21
C PRO A 370 172.77 -0.78 -29.50
N PRO A 371 173.40 -0.84 -30.70
CA PRO A 371 173.93 -2.06 -31.31
C PRO A 371 175.39 -2.39 -30.94
N LYS A 372 175.76 -3.68 -30.98
CA LYS A 372 177.16 -4.15 -30.85
C LYS A 372 177.81 -4.33 -32.24
N LYS A 373 179.04 -3.81 -32.35
CA LYS A 373 179.95 -3.88 -33.52
C LYS A 373 180.76 -5.18 -33.50
N GLU A 374 180.96 -5.79 -34.66
CA GLU A 374 182.19 -6.53 -34.99
C GLU A 374 182.74 -6.00 -36.32
N LEU A 375 184.03 -5.66 -36.34
CA LEU A 375 184.80 -5.25 -37.52
C LEU A 375 185.01 -6.47 -38.43
N ILE A 376 185.10 -6.34 -39.76
CA ILE A 376 186.37 -6.13 -40.49
C ILE A 376 186.09 -5.66 -41.94
N THR A 377 186.69 -4.50 -42.27
CA THR A 377 187.44 -4.09 -43.47
C THR A 377 186.82 -4.01 -44.88
N VAL A 378 186.53 -2.75 -45.26
CA VAL A 378 186.93 -1.96 -46.46
C VAL A 378 186.74 -2.54 -47.87
N ALA A 379 185.92 -1.86 -48.68
CA ALA A 379 186.39 -1.03 -49.81
C ALA A 379 185.24 -0.18 -50.41
N SER A 380 185.65 1.02 -50.82
CA SER A 380 184.88 2.22 -51.18
C SER A 380 184.13 2.14 -52.51
N GLY A 381 183.07 2.95 -52.66
CA GLY A 381 182.62 3.35 -54.00
C GLY A 381 181.28 4.08 -54.06
N LEU A 382 181.35 5.41 -54.08
CA LEU A 382 180.55 6.38 -54.84
C LEU A 382 179.02 6.61 -54.65
N ILE A 383 178.64 7.76 -54.05
CA ILE A 383 178.07 9.04 -54.61
C ILE A 383 176.74 8.94 -55.41
N VAL A 384 175.71 9.70 -54.98
CA VAL A 384 175.03 10.84 -55.68
C VAL A 384 173.54 10.98 -55.30
N ASN A 385 173.27 12.07 -54.57
CA ASN A 385 172.19 13.09 -54.68
C ASN A 385 170.80 12.82 -55.28
N GLY A 386 169.80 13.44 -54.62
CA GLY A 386 168.71 14.19 -55.27
C GLY A 386 167.33 13.97 -54.60
N LYS A 387 166.73 14.91 -53.85
CA LYS A 387 165.93 16.08 -54.30
C LYS A 387 164.87 15.65 -55.35
N MET A 388 163.56 15.96 -55.29
CA MET A 388 162.74 17.05 -54.75
C MET A 388 161.30 16.48 -54.59
N HIS A 389 160.53 16.82 -53.55
CA HIS A 389 159.65 18.01 -53.46
C HIS A 389 158.54 18.08 -54.53
N VAL A 390 157.28 17.98 -54.09
CA VAL A 390 156.21 19.01 -54.19
C VAL A 390 154.81 18.39 -54.29
N LYS A 391 153.96 18.84 -53.35
CA LYS A 391 152.50 19.10 -53.39
C LYS A 391 151.67 18.56 -54.57
N GLN A 392 150.48 18.05 -54.26
CA GLN A 392 149.25 18.86 -54.28
C GLN A 392 148.04 18.02 -53.86
N GLN A 393 147.21 18.68 -53.04
CA GLN A 393 145.77 18.50 -52.75
C GLN A 393 145.26 17.16 -52.21
#